data_AF-A0A2S4LDC9-F1
#
_entry.id   AF-A0A2S4LDC9-F1
#
_cell.length_a   1.000
_cell.length_b   1.000
_cell.length_c   1.000
_cell.angle_alpha   90.00
_cell.angle_beta   90.00
_cell.angle_gamma   90.00
#
_symmetry.space_group_name_H-M   'P 1'
#
loop_
_entity.id
_entity.type
_entity.pdbx_description
1 polymer ?
#
loop_
_entity_poly.entity_id
_entity_poly.type
_entity_poly.pdbx_seq_one_letter_code
_entity_poly.pdbx_strand_id
1 'polypeptide(L)'
;MSNSRAKLFDGDDDLDLTAFKPKAESDKAAPLLEQVREVSEAANFRSREPAKATPEPAANPAPADVIKPRRQPRTHRTGRNVQFNVKASQDAIDAFYRISDEQGWVLGETLERALSALERELAAKP
;
A
#
# COMPACT_ATOMS: atom_id res chain seq x y z
N MET A 1 -40.16 -33.76 -6.49
CA MET A 1 -40.22 -32.31 -6.73
C MET A 1 -38.99 -31.93 -7.54
N SER A 2 -39.18 -31.62 -8.82
CA SER A 2 -38.12 -31.37 -9.80
C SER A 2 -37.32 -30.10 -9.46
N ASN A 3 -36.01 -30.25 -9.28
CA ASN A 3 -35.08 -29.12 -9.09
C ASN A 3 -34.78 -28.47 -10.44
N SER A 4 -35.63 -27.53 -10.87
CA SER A 4 -35.32 -26.65 -12.00
C SER A 4 -34.66 -25.37 -11.46
N ARG A 5 -33.41 -25.13 -11.85
CA ARG A 5 -32.69 -23.89 -11.52
C ARG A 5 -33.28 -22.74 -12.34
N ALA A 6 -33.67 -21.65 -11.67
CA ALA A 6 -34.17 -20.46 -12.35
C ALA A 6 -33.12 -19.95 -13.35
N LYS A 7 -33.45 -20.01 -14.65
CA LYS A 7 -32.64 -19.49 -15.74
C LYS A 7 -32.97 -18.01 -15.90
N LEU A 8 -32.27 -17.17 -15.14
CA LEU A 8 -32.47 -15.72 -15.09
C LEU A 8 -31.94 -14.96 -16.33
N PHE A 9 -31.19 -15.64 -17.21
CA PHE A 9 -30.45 -15.00 -18.30
C PHE A 9 -30.52 -15.76 -19.64
N ASP A 10 -31.45 -16.71 -19.80
CA ASP A 10 -31.58 -17.53 -21.03
C ASP A 10 -32.64 -16.97 -22.01
N GLY A 11 -33.31 -15.86 -21.68
CA GLY A 11 -34.21 -15.16 -22.59
C GLY A 11 -33.48 -14.03 -23.29
N ASP A 12 -33.75 -13.83 -24.59
CA ASP A 12 -33.49 -12.59 -25.33
C ASP A 12 -34.39 -11.45 -24.82
N ASP A 13 -34.51 -11.31 -23.49
CA ASP A 13 -35.16 -10.18 -22.85
C ASP A 13 -34.18 -9.02 -22.99
N ASP A 14 -34.32 -8.27 -24.08
CA ASP A 14 -33.61 -7.01 -24.31
C ASP A 14 -33.78 -6.14 -23.07
N LEU A 15 -32.72 -6.10 -22.24
CA LEU A 15 -32.71 -5.35 -20.99
C LEU A 15 -33.00 -3.89 -21.31
N ASP A 16 -34.11 -3.35 -20.81
CA ASP A 16 -34.47 -1.96 -21.04
C ASP A 16 -33.52 -1.03 -20.27
N LEU A 17 -32.49 -0.55 -20.96
CA LEU A 17 -31.51 0.40 -20.44
C LEU A 17 -31.98 1.84 -20.58
N THR A 18 -33.18 2.10 -21.11
CA THR A 18 -33.65 3.48 -21.34
C THR A 18 -33.86 4.27 -20.05
N ALA A 19 -34.04 3.58 -18.92
CA ALA A 19 -34.13 4.15 -17.59
C ALA A 19 -32.77 4.61 -17.02
N PHE A 20 -31.64 4.09 -17.53
CA PHE A 20 -30.29 4.47 -17.10
C PHE A 20 -29.78 5.74 -17.81
N LYS A 21 -30.58 6.82 -17.77
CA LYS A 21 -30.15 8.12 -18.28
C LYS A 21 -29.48 8.94 -17.17
N PRO A 22 -28.31 9.55 -17.42
CA PRO A 22 -27.66 10.41 -16.44
C PRO A 22 -28.58 11.58 -16.10
N LYS A 23 -28.71 11.88 -14.81
CA LYS A 23 -29.51 13.02 -14.33
C LYS A 23 -28.77 14.31 -14.72
N ALA A 24 -29.43 15.17 -15.48
CA ALA A 24 -28.81 16.38 -16.06
C ALA A 24 -28.49 17.47 -15.03
N GLU A 25 -29.16 17.44 -13.87
CA GLU A 25 -28.96 18.40 -12.80
C GLU A 25 -28.83 17.69 -11.45
N SER A 26 -27.96 18.22 -10.58
CA SER A 26 -27.84 17.76 -9.21
C SER A 26 -29.16 17.99 -8.47
N ASP A 27 -29.63 16.97 -7.76
CA ASP A 27 -30.89 17.05 -7.02
C ASP A 27 -30.79 18.11 -5.90
N LYS A 28 -31.64 19.13 -5.97
CA LYS A 28 -31.64 20.23 -4.98
C LYS A 28 -32.06 19.76 -3.59
N ALA A 29 -32.71 18.60 -3.51
CA ALA A 29 -33.11 17.95 -2.27
C ALA A 29 -32.02 17.03 -1.67
N ALA A 30 -30.85 16.91 -2.31
CA ALA A 30 -29.75 16.14 -1.76
C ALA A 30 -29.26 16.76 -0.44
N PRO A 31 -28.94 15.95 0.59
CA PRO A 31 -28.36 16.45 1.83
C PRO A 31 -27.04 17.19 1.55
N LEU A 32 -26.78 18.23 2.33
CA LEU A 32 -25.50 18.93 2.28
C LEU A 32 -24.36 17.96 2.64
N LEU A 33 -23.20 18.11 1.99
CA LEU A 33 -22.04 17.23 2.20
C LEU A 33 -21.61 17.14 3.67
N GLU A 34 -21.80 18.21 4.43
CA GLU A 34 -21.50 18.28 5.86
C GLU A 34 -22.42 17.36 6.68
N GLN A 35 -23.71 17.32 6.36
CA GLN A 35 -24.69 16.44 7.01
C GLN A 35 -24.36 14.97 6.73
N VAL A 36 -23.92 14.66 5.50
CA VAL A 36 -23.47 13.30 5.14
C VAL A 36 -22.23 12.90 5.94
N ARG A 37 -21.29 13.83 6.15
CA ARG A 37 -20.09 13.58 6.96
C ARG A 37 -20.44 13.35 8.42
N GLU A 38 -21.31 14.18 9.00
CA GLU A 38 -21.75 14.05 10.39
C GLU A 38 -22.40 12.69 10.66
N VAL A 39 -23.33 12.26 9.79
CA VAL A 39 -23.96 10.93 9.90
C VAL A 39 -22.94 9.81 9.73
N SER A 40 -21.99 9.95 8.81
CA SER A 40 -20.94 8.94 8.59
C SER A 40 -20.04 8.79 9.81
N GLU A 41 -19.62 9.90 10.42
CA GLU A 41 -18.81 9.91 11.63
C GLU A 41 -19.56 9.35 12.83
N ALA A 42 -20.84 9.71 13.01
CA ALA A 42 -21.71 9.16 14.04
C ALA A 42 -21.90 7.64 13.88
N ALA A 43 -21.95 7.15 12.63
CA ALA A 43 -21.99 5.74 12.28
C ALA A 43 -20.60 5.05 12.30
N ASN A 44 -19.57 5.74 12.81
CA ASN A 44 -18.20 5.25 12.95
C ASN A 44 -17.46 4.98 11.61
N PHE A 45 -17.98 5.49 10.49
CA PHE A 45 -17.31 5.53 9.19
C PHE A 45 -16.42 6.78 9.09
N ARG A 46 -15.26 6.71 9.74
CA ARG A 46 -14.27 7.80 9.72
C ARG A 46 -13.55 7.84 8.38
N SER A 47 -13.40 9.04 7.81
CA SER A 47 -12.59 9.22 6.61
C SER A 47 -11.13 8.85 6.88
N ARG A 48 -10.52 8.11 5.95
CA ARG A 48 -9.09 7.78 5.95
C ARG A 48 -8.30 8.69 4.99
N GLU A 49 -8.97 9.65 4.38
CA GLU A 49 -8.29 10.62 3.54
C GLU A 49 -7.32 11.44 4.40
N PRO A 50 -6.08 11.65 3.95
CA PRO A 50 -5.18 12.58 4.63
C PRO A 50 -5.89 13.93 4.66
N ALA A 51 -6.08 14.49 5.86
CA ALA A 51 -6.62 15.83 6.01
C ALA A 51 -5.86 16.75 5.06
N LYS A 52 -6.58 17.35 4.11
CA LYS A 52 -6.01 18.28 3.14
C LYS A 52 -5.23 19.30 3.93
N ALA A 53 -3.89 19.28 3.80
CA ALA A 53 -3.01 20.11 4.60
C ALA A 53 -3.35 21.58 4.34
N THR A 54 -4.13 22.17 5.23
CA THR A 54 -4.16 23.62 5.41
C THR A 54 -2.80 23.97 5.98
N PRO A 55 -1.98 24.81 5.34
CA PRO A 55 -0.70 25.22 5.88
C PRO A 55 -0.97 26.21 7.03
N GLU A 56 -1.25 25.69 8.22
CA GLU A 56 -1.19 26.47 9.47
C GLU A 56 0.14 26.22 10.18
N PRO A 57 0.79 27.26 10.73
CA PRO A 57 2.10 27.15 11.35
C PRO A 57 2.00 26.30 12.63
N ALA A 58 2.82 25.26 12.68
CA ALA A 58 2.87 24.27 13.74
C ALA A 58 3.14 24.91 15.12
N ALA A 59 2.12 24.97 15.96
CA ALA A 59 2.24 25.23 17.39
C ALA A 59 1.70 24.03 18.19
N ASN A 60 2.44 22.92 18.14
CA ASN A 60 2.67 22.01 19.27
C ASN A 60 3.51 20.80 18.80
N PRO A 61 4.68 20.53 19.40
CA PRO A 61 5.40 19.30 19.13
C PRO A 61 4.72 18.16 19.90
N ALA A 62 4.01 17.29 19.19
CA ALA A 62 3.74 15.94 19.67
C ALA A 62 5.08 15.23 19.94
N PRO A 63 5.15 14.31 20.92
CA PRO A 63 6.40 13.65 21.29
C PRO A 63 7.00 12.99 20.05
N ALA A 64 8.29 13.26 19.83
CA ALA A 64 9.05 12.81 18.69
C ALA A 64 9.14 11.28 18.65
N ASP A 65 8.14 10.63 18.05
CA ASP A 65 8.35 9.33 17.44
C ASP A 65 9.51 9.51 16.47
N VAL A 66 10.61 8.80 16.74
CA VAL A 66 11.86 8.84 15.98
C VAL A 66 11.50 8.62 14.51
N ILE A 67 11.41 9.73 13.75
CA ILE A 67 11.12 9.72 12.32
C ILE A 67 12.34 9.08 11.67
N LYS A 68 12.33 7.75 11.52
CA LYS A 68 13.35 7.04 10.77
C LYS A 68 13.35 7.66 9.36
N PRO A 69 14.50 8.13 8.85
CA PRO A 69 14.55 8.79 7.56
C PRO A 69 14.02 7.84 6.49
N ARG A 70 13.05 8.33 5.71
CA ARG A 70 12.41 7.57 4.63
C ARG A 70 13.47 7.26 3.57
N ARG A 71 13.91 6.00 3.52
CA ARG A 71 14.98 5.53 2.61
C ARG A 71 14.56 5.73 1.15
N GLN A 72 15.52 6.14 0.31
CA GLN A 72 15.26 6.36 -1.10
C GLN A 72 14.95 5.04 -1.83
N PRO A 73 13.99 5.03 -2.77
CA PRO A 73 13.67 3.83 -3.55
C PRO A 73 14.84 3.45 -4.46
N ARG A 74 15.27 2.19 -4.40
CA ARG A 74 16.31 1.62 -5.26
C ARG A 74 15.69 0.66 -6.28
N THR A 75 15.19 1.20 -7.38
CA THR A 75 14.56 0.37 -8.43
C THR A 75 15.54 0.12 -9.57
N HIS A 76 16.03 -1.12 -9.69
CA HIS A 76 16.82 -1.58 -10.82
C HIS A 76 16.18 -2.84 -11.41
N ARG A 77 16.14 -2.97 -12.75
CA ARG A 77 15.65 -4.17 -13.43
C ARG A 77 16.76 -5.22 -13.48
N THR A 78 17.00 -5.93 -12.37
CA THR A 78 18.11 -6.90 -12.25
C THR A 78 17.67 -8.36 -12.19
N GLY A 79 16.40 -8.67 -12.44
CA GLY A 79 15.88 -10.05 -12.41
C GLY A 79 15.70 -10.67 -11.00
N ARG A 80 15.99 -9.93 -9.93
CA ARG A 80 15.81 -10.34 -8.53
C ARG A 80 14.33 -10.22 -8.13
N ASN A 81 13.51 -11.17 -8.57
CA ASN A 81 12.05 -11.15 -8.45
C ASN A 81 11.47 -12.14 -7.41
N VAL A 82 12.31 -12.97 -6.79
CA VAL A 82 11.88 -13.92 -5.75
C VAL A 82 11.96 -13.26 -4.38
N GLN A 83 10.89 -13.36 -3.59
CA GLN A 83 10.84 -12.81 -2.25
C GLN A 83 11.57 -13.72 -1.25
N PHE A 84 12.43 -13.13 -0.43
CA PHE A 84 13.11 -13.80 0.67
C PHE A 84 12.69 -13.17 2.00
N ASN A 85 11.94 -13.91 2.82
CA ASN A 85 11.44 -13.44 4.10
C ASN A 85 12.28 -14.01 5.24
N VAL A 86 13.02 -13.15 5.93
CA VAL A 86 13.85 -13.53 7.08
C VAL A 86 13.69 -12.52 8.22
N LYS A 87 13.77 -13.00 9.46
CA LYS A 87 13.88 -12.15 10.65
C LYS A 87 15.36 -11.99 11.00
N ALA A 88 15.78 -10.76 11.26
CA ALA A 88 17.15 -10.42 11.67
C ALA A 88 17.12 -9.43 12.83
N SER A 89 18.22 -9.32 13.59
CA SER A 89 18.36 -8.29 14.61
C SER A 89 18.41 -6.90 13.98
N GLN A 90 18.06 -5.87 14.77
CA GLN A 90 18.12 -4.48 14.30
C GLN A 90 19.54 -4.10 13.86
N ASP A 91 20.56 -4.51 14.62
CA ASP A 91 21.96 -4.25 14.29
C ASP A 91 22.39 -4.87 12.96
N ALA A 92 21.96 -6.11 12.68
CA ALA A 92 22.24 -6.77 11.41
C ALA A 92 21.54 -6.07 10.24
N ILE A 93 20.31 -5.63 10.45
CA ILE A 93 19.56 -4.84 9.47
C ILE A 93 20.30 -3.54 9.18
N ASP A 94 20.68 -2.78 10.20
CA ASP A 94 21.33 -1.49 10.02
C ASP A 94 22.71 -1.62 9.37
N ALA A 95 23.49 -2.63 9.73
CA ALA A 95 24.75 -2.95 9.05
C ALA A 95 24.53 -3.29 7.56
N PHE A 96 23.51 -4.08 7.24
CA PHE A 96 23.18 -4.45 5.87
C PHE A 96 22.79 -3.25 5.01
N TYR A 97 21.97 -2.33 5.55
CA TYR A 97 21.61 -1.10 4.87
C TYR A 97 22.81 -0.18 4.70
N ARG A 98 23.65 -0.02 5.73
CA ARG A 98 24.87 0.78 5.66
C ARG A 98 25.81 0.31 4.54
N ILE A 99 26.07 -1.00 4.46
CA ILE A 99 26.91 -1.58 3.39
C ILE A 99 26.27 -1.32 2.02
N SER A 100 24.96 -1.50 1.89
CA SER A 100 24.24 -1.24 0.65
C SER A 100 24.32 0.24 0.23
N ASP A 101 24.28 1.15 1.20
CA ASP A 101 24.40 2.59 0.99
C ASP A 101 25.81 2.99 0.58
N GLU A 102 26.82 2.54 1.32
CA GLU A 102 28.25 2.82 1.04
C GLU A 102 28.68 2.35 -0.35
N GLN A 103 28.15 1.21 -0.81
CA GLN A 103 28.50 0.63 -2.10
C GLN A 103 27.56 1.05 -3.25
N GLY A 104 26.47 1.76 -2.94
CA GLY A 104 25.44 2.10 -3.93
C GLY A 104 24.66 0.90 -4.47
N TRP A 105 24.65 -0.23 -3.75
CA TRP A 105 23.98 -1.47 -4.19
C TRP A 105 22.50 -1.50 -3.84
N VAL A 106 21.75 -2.34 -4.55
CA VAL A 106 20.39 -2.75 -4.16
C VAL A 106 20.50 -3.86 -3.12
N LEU A 107 19.54 -3.93 -2.20
CA LEU A 107 19.51 -4.93 -1.13
C LEU A 107 19.72 -6.37 -1.65
N GLY A 108 19.05 -6.75 -2.74
CA GLY A 108 19.22 -8.08 -3.33
C GLY A 108 20.66 -8.35 -3.82
N GLU A 109 21.34 -7.33 -4.36
CA GLU A 109 22.75 -7.45 -4.75
C GLU A 109 23.66 -7.58 -3.55
N THR A 110 23.43 -6.78 -2.51
CA THR A 110 24.20 -6.86 -1.26
C THR A 110 24.09 -8.26 -0.66
N LEU A 111 22.90 -8.86 -0.68
CA LEU A 111 22.67 -10.21 -0.17
C LEU A 111 23.45 -11.26 -0.97
N GLU A 112 23.39 -11.23 -2.30
CA GLU A 112 24.14 -12.15 -3.17
C GLU A 112 25.65 -12.06 -2.91
N ARG A 113 26.19 -10.84 -2.81
CA ARG A 113 27.60 -10.60 -2.53
C ARG A 113 28.01 -11.09 -1.14
N ALA A 114 27.15 -10.86 -0.13
CA ALA A 114 27.37 -11.36 1.22
C ALA A 114 27.39 -12.89 1.27
N LEU A 115 26.49 -13.56 0.54
CA LEU A 115 26.48 -15.02 0.42
C LEU A 115 27.76 -15.54 -0.24
N SER A 116 28.18 -14.95 -1.36
CA SER A 116 29.44 -15.33 -2.01
C SER A 116 30.66 -15.13 -1.10
N ALA A 117 30.66 -14.09 -0.25
CA ALA A 117 31.73 -13.88 0.72
C ALA A 117 31.71 -14.96 1.83
N LEU A 118 30.52 -15.26 2.36
CA LEU A 118 30.35 -16.29 3.38
C LEU A 118 30.74 -17.69 2.86
N GLU A 119 30.37 -18.03 1.63
CA GLU A 119 30.76 -19.30 1.00
C GLU A 119 32.29 -19.44 0.89
N ARG A 120 32.99 -18.35 0.53
CA ARG A 120 34.47 -18.36 0.48
C ARG A 120 35.08 -18.56 1.87
N GLU A 121 34.53 -17.89 2.89
CA GLU A 121 35.02 -18.05 4.27
C GLU A 121 34.79 -19.47 4.79
N LEU A 122 33.63 -20.06 4.50
CA LEU A 122 33.31 -21.44 4.88
C LEU A 122 34.17 -22.47 4.13
N ALA A 123 34.44 -22.24 2.85
CA ALA A 123 35.33 -23.10 2.05
C ALA A 123 36.80 -22.99 2.48
N ALA A 124 37.22 -21.85 3.05
CA ALA A 124 38.57 -21.63 3.56
C ALA A 124 38.79 -22.17 4.99
N LYS A 125 37.73 -22.60 5.67
CA LYS A 125 37.81 -23.14 7.02
C LYS A 125 38.06 -24.67 6.95
N PRO A 126 39.18 -25.18 7.52
CA PRO A 126 39.51 -26.60 7.48
C PRO A 126 38.58 -27.46 8.36
#